data_AF-A0A7Y3AKI0-F1
#
_entry.id   AF-A0A7Y3AKI0-F1
#
_cell.length_a   1.000
_cell.length_b   1.000
_cell.length_c   1.000
_cell.angle_alpha   90.00
_cell.angle_beta   90.00
_cell.angle_gamma   90.00
#
_symmetry.space_group_name_H-M   'P 1'
#
loop_
_entity.id
_entity.type
_entity.pdbx_description
1 polymer ?
#
loop_
_entity_poly.entity_id
_entity_poly.type
_entity_poly.pdbx_seq_one_letter_code
_entity_poly.pdbx_strand_id
1 'polypeptide(L)'
;MTVIRIQGVGTAVSKYVYDQAQVRQVVEGLFHKRVSNLDRLLRVFDHLHIARRHFARDPKWYAAEHGFAELNQLFIEAATELSCEAARIAMAQAG
;
A
#
# COMPACT_ATOMS: atom_id res chain seq x y z
N MET A 1 -39.54 15.22 4.58
CA MET A 1 -38.66 14.37 3.73
C MET A 1 -37.34 14.21 4.45
N THR A 2 -36.89 12.98 4.69
CA THR A 2 -35.58 12.73 5.31
C THR A 2 -34.51 12.83 4.23
N VAL A 3 -33.52 13.72 4.41
CA VAL A 3 -32.43 13.93 3.45
C VAL A 3 -31.24 13.07 3.88
N ILE A 4 -30.75 12.21 2.98
CA ILE A 4 -29.54 11.41 3.18
C ILE A 4 -28.32 12.33 3.01
N ARG A 5 -27.40 12.31 3.97
CA ARG A 5 -26.17 13.11 3.94
C ARG A 5 -24.99 12.31 4.51
N ILE A 6 -23.79 12.60 4.02
CA ILE A 6 -22.55 12.08 4.58
C ILE A 6 -22.32 12.75 5.94
N GLN A 7 -22.16 11.94 6.98
CA GLN A 7 -21.91 12.43 8.34
C GLN A 7 -20.43 12.43 8.71
N GLY A 8 -19.64 11.50 8.16
CA GLY A 8 -18.20 11.42 8.40
C GLY A 8 -17.50 10.60 7.33
N VAL A 9 -16.21 10.87 7.15
CA VAL A 9 -15.32 10.20 6.20
C VAL A 9 -13.99 9.94 6.91
N GLY A 10 -13.60 8.68 6.99
CA GLY A 10 -12.32 8.27 7.57
C GLY A 10 -11.48 7.51 6.56
N THR A 11 -10.18 7.75 6.60
CA THR A 11 -9.19 7.05 5.76
C THR A 11 -8.03 6.60 6.63
N ALA A 12 -7.49 5.42 6.34
CA ALA A 12 -6.28 4.91 6.98
C ALA A 12 -5.31 4.39 5.91
N VAL A 13 -4.03 4.52 6.19
CA VAL A 13 -2.94 4.04 5.33
C VAL A 13 -1.93 3.29 6.19
N SER A 14 -1.23 2.32 5.58
CA SER A 14 -0.23 1.55 6.33
C SER A 14 1.00 2.39 6.69
N LYS A 15 1.68 2.00 7.76
CA LYS A 15 2.82 2.71 8.36
C LYS A 15 4.10 2.71 7.53
N TYR A 16 4.26 1.75 6.61
CA TYR A 16 5.47 1.65 5.78
C TYR A 16 5.35 2.59 4.59
N VAL A 17 5.91 3.79 4.73
CA VAL A 17 5.86 4.85 3.73
C VAL A 17 7.17 4.93 2.98
N TYR A 18 7.10 4.90 1.65
CA TYR A 18 8.26 4.95 0.78
C TYR A 18 8.03 5.95 -0.34
N ASP A 19 9.03 6.78 -0.63
CA ASP A 19 9.02 7.63 -1.80
C ASP A 19 9.22 6.80 -3.08
N GLN A 20 8.89 7.40 -4.22
CA GLN A 20 8.94 6.73 -5.51
C GLN A 20 10.35 6.21 -5.86
N ALA A 21 11.41 6.93 -5.50
CA ALA A 21 12.78 6.55 -5.79
C ALA A 21 13.22 5.34 -4.94
N GLN A 22 12.83 5.31 -3.67
CA GLN A 22 13.03 4.16 -2.79
C GLN A 22 12.29 2.92 -3.31
N VAL A 23 11.05 3.07 -3.77
CA VAL A 23 10.31 1.94 -4.36
C VAL A 23 10.98 1.46 -5.65
N ARG A 24 11.46 2.37 -6.51
CA ARG A 24 12.22 2.01 -7.72
C ARG A 24 13.43 1.14 -7.38
N GLN A 25 14.23 1.53 -6.38
CA GLN A 25 15.41 0.78 -5.94
C GLN A 25 15.04 -0.61 -5.41
N VAL A 26 13.97 -0.73 -4.62
CA VAL A 26 13.52 -2.03 -4.12
C VAL A 26 13.10 -2.94 -5.29
N VAL A 27 12.28 -2.43 -6.21
CA VAL A 27 11.81 -3.20 -7.38
C VAL A 27 12.98 -3.62 -8.27
N GLU A 28 13.95 -2.73 -8.49
CA GLU A 28 15.19 -3.05 -9.21
C GLU A 28 15.93 -4.21 -8.53
N GLY A 29 16.17 -4.13 -7.22
CA GLY A 29 16.80 -5.20 -6.44
C GLY A 29 16.05 -6.53 -6.50
N LEU A 30 14.71 -6.49 -6.43
CA LEU A 30 13.86 -7.69 -6.48
C LEU A 30 13.91 -8.40 -7.83
N PHE A 31 13.92 -7.66 -8.94
CA PHE A 31 13.66 -8.22 -10.27
C PHE A 31 14.86 -8.22 -11.21
N HIS A 32 16.00 -7.61 -10.87
CA HIS A 32 17.15 -7.45 -11.78
C HIS A 32 17.63 -8.75 -12.44
N LYS A 33 17.52 -9.90 -11.78
CA LYS A 33 17.89 -11.23 -12.34
C LYS A 33 16.75 -12.00 -12.99
N ARG A 34 15.51 -11.55 -12.82
CA ARG A 34 14.29 -12.30 -13.18
C ARG A 34 13.56 -11.73 -14.40
N VAL A 35 13.77 -10.45 -14.71
CA VAL A 35 13.03 -9.75 -15.77
C VAL A 35 14.00 -9.20 -16.81
N SER A 36 13.84 -9.63 -18.05
CA SER A 36 14.59 -9.07 -19.18
C SER A 36 14.14 -7.63 -19.46
N ASN A 37 15.09 -6.76 -19.79
CA ASN A 37 14.85 -5.33 -20.07
C ASN A 37 14.16 -4.59 -18.91
N LEU A 38 14.49 -4.93 -17.65
CA LEU A 38 13.91 -4.31 -16.46
C LEU A 38 14.04 -2.77 -16.46
N ASP A 39 15.18 -2.23 -16.92
CA ASP A 39 15.41 -0.77 -16.99
C ASP A 39 14.32 -0.03 -17.76
N ARG A 40 13.78 -0.63 -18.83
CA ARG A 40 12.68 -0.04 -19.60
C ARG A 40 11.41 0.07 -18.77
N LEU A 41 11.12 -0.95 -17.95
CA LEU A 41 9.95 -0.96 -17.07
C LEU A 41 10.12 0.00 -15.90
N LEU A 42 11.34 0.12 -15.36
CA LEU A 42 11.64 1.04 -14.26
C LEU A 42 11.45 2.52 -14.62
N ARG A 43 11.52 2.89 -15.92
CA ARG A 43 11.20 4.26 -16.37
C ARG A 43 9.79 4.71 -16.02
N VAL A 44 8.87 3.78 -15.77
CA VAL A 44 7.51 4.15 -15.32
C VAL A 44 7.58 4.94 -14.01
N PHE A 45 8.56 4.70 -13.16
CA PHE A 45 8.68 5.40 -11.89
C PHE A 45 8.95 6.90 -12.05
N ASP A 46 9.58 7.32 -13.16
CA ASP A 46 9.99 8.71 -13.42
C ASP A 46 8.83 9.59 -13.92
N HIS A 47 7.74 8.98 -14.39
CA HIS A 47 6.62 9.69 -15.03
C HIS A 47 5.29 9.51 -14.31
N LEU A 48 5.28 8.75 -13.21
CA LEU A 48 4.11 8.62 -12.37
C LEU A 48 4.11 9.79 -11.38
N HIS A 49 3.06 10.61 -11.38
CA HIS A 49 2.84 11.71 -10.41
C HIS A 49 2.57 11.19 -8.98
N ILE A 50 3.32 10.18 -8.54
CA ILE A 50 3.23 9.50 -7.26
C ILE A 50 4.43 9.96 -6.43
N ALA A 51 4.16 10.72 -5.36
CA ALA A 51 5.21 11.15 -4.45
C ALA A 51 5.64 10.02 -3.49
N ARG A 52 4.68 9.26 -2.98
CA ARG A 52 4.92 8.19 -2.00
C ARG A 52 3.87 7.09 -2.09
N ARG A 53 4.21 5.91 -1.58
CA ARG A 53 3.33 4.75 -1.46
C ARG A 53 3.35 4.21 -0.04
N HIS A 54 2.27 3.53 0.32
CA HIS A 54 2.09 2.85 1.60
C HIS A 54 2.05 1.35 1.36
N PHE A 55 2.81 0.58 2.13
CA PHE A 55 2.89 -0.89 2.04
C PHE A 55 2.45 -1.55 3.34
N ALA A 56 1.83 -2.73 3.27
CA ALA A 56 1.37 -3.46 4.47
C ALA A 56 2.52 -4.07 5.30
N ARG A 57 3.67 -4.27 4.66
CA ARG A 57 4.94 -4.68 5.26
C ARG A 57 6.07 -3.85 4.68
N ASP A 58 7.25 -3.95 5.29
CA ASP A 58 8.46 -3.42 4.70
C ASP A 58 8.66 -3.97 3.28
N PRO A 59 8.95 -3.15 2.25
CA PRO A 59 9.18 -3.60 0.89
C PRO A 59 10.24 -4.71 0.76
N LYS A 60 11.22 -4.79 1.66
CA LYS A 60 12.21 -5.88 1.69
C LYS A 60 11.61 -7.22 2.11
N TRP A 61 10.49 -7.23 2.85
CA TRP A 61 9.79 -8.46 3.21
C TRP A 61 9.42 -9.25 1.95
N TYR A 62 8.88 -8.57 0.93
CA TYR A 62 8.51 -9.16 -0.37
C TYR A 62 9.70 -9.69 -1.20
N ALA A 63 10.95 -9.57 -0.72
CA ALA A 63 12.10 -10.20 -1.35
C ALA A 63 12.17 -11.70 -1.13
N ALA A 64 11.58 -12.18 -0.04
CA ALA A 64 11.44 -13.61 0.21
C ALA A 64 10.26 -14.18 -0.59
N GLU A 65 10.32 -15.49 -0.84
CA GLU A 65 9.18 -16.22 -1.39
C GLU A 65 8.15 -16.43 -0.28
N HIS A 66 6.90 -16.03 -0.55
CA HIS A 66 5.79 -16.16 0.39
C HIS A 66 4.71 -17.03 -0.22
N GLY A 67 4.23 -17.99 0.55
CA GLY A 67 3.11 -18.84 0.15
C GLY A 67 1.78 -18.08 0.17
N PHE A 68 0.79 -18.60 -0.54
CA PHE A 68 -0.55 -18.01 -0.59
C PHE A 68 -1.18 -17.83 0.81
N ALA A 69 -1.02 -18.81 1.70
CA ALA A 69 -1.57 -18.75 3.05
C ALA A 69 -0.97 -17.59 3.87
N GLU A 70 0.34 -17.36 3.76
CA GLU A 70 1.02 -16.27 4.46
C GLU A 70 0.59 -14.90 3.91
N LEU A 71 0.52 -14.76 2.57
CA LEU A 71 0.03 -13.54 1.92
C LEU A 71 -1.42 -13.23 2.31
N ASN A 72 -2.28 -14.25 2.37
CA ASN A 72 -3.68 -14.11 2.76
C ASN A 72 -3.82 -13.70 4.23
N GLN A 73 -3.03 -14.30 5.12
CA GLN A 73 -3.01 -13.94 6.53
C GLN A 73 -2.57 -12.48 6.72
N LEU A 74 -1.51 -12.06 6.02
CA LEU A 74 -1.06 -10.68 6.00
C LEU A 74 -2.17 -9.72 5.54
N PHE A 75 -2.89 -10.09 4.48
CA PHE A 75 -3.99 -9.28 3.97
C PHE A 75 -5.10 -9.12 5.02
N ILE A 76 -5.54 -10.22 5.64
CA ILE A 76 -6.59 -10.20 6.66
C ILE A 76 -6.20 -9.28 7.82
N GLU A 77 -4.97 -9.42 8.33
CA GLU A 77 -4.44 -8.59 9.41
C GLU A 77 -4.45 -7.10 9.03
N ALA A 78 -3.79 -6.74 7.92
CA ALA A 78 -3.62 -5.35 7.52
C ALA A 78 -4.95 -4.70 7.12
N ALA A 79 -5.81 -5.41 6.39
CA ALA A 79 -7.11 -4.89 5.97
C ALA A 79 -8.03 -4.67 7.18
N THR A 80 -8.02 -5.58 8.15
CA THR A 80 -8.82 -5.44 9.38
C THR A 80 -8.35 -4.24 10.21
N GLU A 81 -7.03 -4.12 10.44
CA GLU A 81 -6.45 -3.00 11.19
C GLU A 81 -6.81 -1.65 10.55
N LEU A 82 -6.57 -1.52 9.24
CA LEU A 82 -6.84 -0.28 8.50
C LEU A 82 -8.34 0.04 8.41
N SER A 83 -9.19 -0.97 8.25
CA SER A 83 -10.64 -0.78 8.21
C SER A 83 -11.16 -0.30 9.57
N CYS A 84 -10.70 -0.88 10.67
CA CYS A 84 -11.07 -0.44 12.01
C CYS A 84 -10.59 1.00 12.28
N GLU A 85 -9.37 1.37 11.83
CA GLU A 85 -8.87 2.74 11.96
C GLU A 85 -9.73 3.73 11.16
N ALA A 86 -9.95 3.45 9.87
CA ALA A 86 -10.77 4.30 9.02
C ALA A 86 -12.21 4.45 9.56
N ALA A 87 -12.81 3.35 10.03
CA ALA A 87 -14.14 3.38 10.63
C ALA A 87 -14.18 4.21 11.92
N ARG A 88 -13.19 4.08 12.81
CA ARG A 88 -13.09 4.90 14.02
C ARG A 88 -12.97 6.39 13.70
N ILE A 89 -12.17 6.75 12.71
CA ILE A 89 -12.04 8.15 12.26
C ILE A 89 -13.38 8.65 11.68
N ALA A 90 -14.04 7.85 10.84
CA ALA A 90 -15.31 8.23 10.24
C ALA A 90 -16.42 8.44 11.29
N MET A 91 -16.50 7.55 12.29
CA MET A 91 -17.43 7.66 13.40
C MET A 91 -17.12 8.89 14.27
N ALA A 92 -15.85 9.11 14.63
CA ALA A 92 -15.46 10.28 15.40
C ALA A 92 -15.79 11.61 14.70
N GLN A 93 -15.71 11.66 13.36
CA GLN A 93 -16.11 12.83 12.59
C GLN A 93 -17.63 13.02 12.53
N ALA A 94 -18.40 11.92 12.56
CA ALA A 94 -19.86 11.96 12.51
C ALA A 94 -20.52 12.48 13.81
N GLY A 95 -19.78 12.48 14.92
CA GLY A 95 -20.26 12.82 16.27
C GLY A 95 -20.84 11.61 17.00
#